data_AF-A0A196NCN4-F1
#
_entry.id   AF-A0A196NCN4-F1
#
_cell.length_a   1.000
_cell.length_b   1.000
_cell.length_c   1.000
_cell.angle_alpha   90.00
_cell.angle_beta   90.00
_cell.angle_gamma   90.00
#
_symmetry.space_group_name_H-M   'P 1'
#
loop_
_entity.id
_entity.type
_entity.pdbx_description
1 polymer ?
#
loop_
_entity_poly.entity_id
_entity_poly.type
_entity_poly.pdbx_seq_one_letter_code
_entity_poly.pdbx_strand_id
1 'polypeptide(L)'
;MRIDGWTLALQAINVLILVWLLKRFLFRPVTDAIAARQAAAEALLADAAQAKAAAEAQQAALFARDEAFAQEAERLRAEVRAGAEADRVRLVDKAREEAAALAVQAEAAAKAERARQQRVLEDEAAVLAAAMAGKLLGRLPADSTTRPMFDTLLDRLRSLPEEDRRKLAQGELQAVTPQPLSEEDQARYVASLAETLPELRLDGFRVEPDLIAGFELRGGHALVRNSWRADLDDLLGHVRQEADHAGG
;
A
#
# COMPACT_ATOMS: atom_id res chain seq x y z
N MET A 1 27.69 13.59 -143.83
CA MET A 1 27.30 13.51 -142.40
C MET A 1 26.04 14.33 -142.20
N ARG A 2 24.86 13.69 -142.23
CA ARG A 2 23.59 14.32 -141.83
C ARG A 2 23.39 13.93 -140.37
N ILE A 3 23.36 14.93 -139.49
CA ILE A 3 22.88 14.70 -138.13
C ILE A 3 21.36 14.71 -138.25
N ASP A 4 20.75 13.54 -138.19
CA ASP A 4 19.30 13.39 -138.23
C ASP A 4 18.72 13.99 -136.93
N GLY A 5 18.32 15.27 -136.96
CA GLY A 5 17.67 15.93 -135.81
C GLY A 5 16.43 15.18 -135.30
N TRP A 6 15.85 14.34 -136.15
CA TRP A 6 14.78 13.41 -135.80
C TRP A 6 15.22 12.25 -134.89
N THR A 7 16.40 11.65 -135.14
CA THR A 7 16.92 10.60 -134.25
C THR A 7 17.39 11.18 -132.92
N LEU A 8 17.92 12.42 -132.92
CA LEU A 8 18.27 13.15 -131.69
C LEU A 8 17.02 13.46 -130.85
N ALA A 9 15.91 13.88 -131.47
CA ALA A 9 14.64 14.13 -130.77
C ALA A 9 14.05 12.84 -130.18
N LEU A 10 14.08 11.73 -130.92
CA LEU A 10 13.63 10.43 -130.43
C LEU A 10 14.53 9.88 -129.31
N GLN A 11 15.85 10.07 -129.38
CA GLN A 11 16.76 9.74 -128.26
C GLN A 11 16.49 10.62 -127.03
N ALA A 12 16.25 11.93 -127.21
CA ALA A 12 15.92 12.83 -126.11
C ALA A 12 14.61 12.41 -125.42
N ILE A 13 13.58 12.05 -126.19
CA ILE A 13 12.31 11.52 -125.64
C ILE A 13 12.53 10.20 -124.91
N ASN A 14 13.35 9.28 -125.46
CA ASN A 14 13.67 8.01 -124.82
C ASN A 14 14.38 8.21 -123.46
N VAL A 15 15.36 9.12 -123.42
CA VAL A 15 16.03 9.50 -122.16
C VAL A 15 15.06 10.18 -121.20
N LEU A 16 14.15 11.04 -121.67
CA LEU A 16 13.14 11.68 -120.81
C LEU A 16 12.18 10.65 -120.18
N ILE A 17 11.69 9.70 -120.98
CA ILE A 17 10.85 8.60 -120.50
C ILE A 17 11.63 7.74 -119.50
N LEU A 18 12.89 7.42 -119.78
CA LEU A 18 13.75 6.65 -118.88
C LEU A 18 14.01 7.37 -117.56
N VAL A 19 14.31 8.67 -117.59
CA VAL A 19 14.50 9.51 -116.39
C VAL A 19 13.19 9.62 -115.60
N TRP A 20 12.05 9.77 -116.27
CA TRP A 20 10.74 9.79 -115.62
C TRP A 20 10.42 8.45 -114.95
N LEU A 21 10.68 7.33 -115.64
CA LEU A 21 10.51 5.98 -115.10
C LEU A 21 11.43 5.77 -113.91
N LEU A 22 12.73 6.08 -114.02
CA LEU A 22 13.69 5.97 -112.93
C LEU A 22 13.32 6.85 -111.72
N LYS A 23 12.86 8.08 -111.96
CA LYS A 23 12.39 8.99 -110.91
C LYS A 23 11.19 8.42 -110.17
N ARG A 24 10.22 7.85 -110.91
CA ARG A 24 8.95 7.36 -110.35
C ARG A 24 9.08 5.97 -109.71
N PHE A 25 9.80 5.06 -110.35
CA PHE A 25 9.90 3.65 -109.98
C PHE A 25 11.09 3.31 -109.08
N LEU A 26 12.20 4.06 -109.15
CA LEU A 26 13.42 3.72 -108.41
C LEU A 26 13.74 4.76 -107.34
N PHE A 27 13.83 6.05 -107.69
CA PHE A 27 14.25 7.08 -106.74
C PHE A 27 13.25 7.29 -105.61
N ARG A 28 11.96 7.47 -105.94
CA ARG A 28 10.92 7.74 -104.95
C ARG A 28 10.75 6.62 -103.90
N PRO A 29 10.60 5.33 -104.26
CA PRO A 29 10.53 4.27 -103.27
C PRO A 29 11.84 4.04 -102.50
N VAL A 30 13.00 4.30 -103.10
CA VAL A 30 14.30 4.21 -102.39
C VAL A 30 14.45 5.35 -101.37
N THR A 31 14.09 6.59 -101.73
CA THR A 31 14.12 7.71 -100.77
C THR A 31 13.12 7.54 -99.65
N ASP A 32 11.92 7.01 -99.95
CA ASP A 32 10.89 6.73 -98.94
C ASP A 32 11.35 5.62 -97.99
N ALA A 33 12.03 4.58 -98.49
CA ALA A 33 12.59 3.50 -97.65
C ALA A 33 13.75 3.99 -96.77
N ILE A 34 14.62 4.89 -97.27
CA ILE A 34 15.68 5.51 -96.47
C ILE A 34 15.09 6.43 -95.41
N ALA A 35 14.09 7.26 -95.76
CA ALA A 35 13.40 8.13 -94.82
C ALA A 35 12.65 7.33 -93.73
N ALA A 36 12.00 6.23 -94.09
CA ALA A 36 11.34 5.33 -93.14
C ALA A 36 12.34 4.66 -92.19
N ARG A 37 13.50 4.21 -92.71
CA ARG A 37 14.59 3.69 -91.86
C ARG A 37 15.16 4.75 -90.92
N GLN A 38 15.33 5.97 -91.41
CA GLN A 38 15.84 7.08 -90.61
C GLN A 38 14.85 7.46 -89.50
N ALA A 39 13.56 7.60 -89.83
CA ALA A 39 12.50 7.85 -88.85
C ALA A 39 12.37 6.72 -87.82
N ALA A 40 12.50 5.46 -88.23
CA ALA A 40 12.50 4.32 -87.30
C ALA A 40 13.71 4.32 -86.36
N ALA A 41 14.90 4.69 -86.87
CA ALA A 41 16.11 4.83 -86.06
C ALA A 41 16.01 6.00 -85.07
N GLU A 42 15.48 7.14 -85.52
CA GLU A 42 15.22 8.31 -84.67
C GLU A 42 14.16 7.99 -83.59
N ALA A 43 13.10 7.27 -83.93
CA ALA A 43 12.10 6.80 -82.97
C ALA A 43 12.70 5.83 -81.93
N LEU A 44 13.52 4.87 -82.36
CA LEU A 44 14.25 3.96 -81.46
C LEU A 44 15.18 4.70 -80.51
N LEU A 45 15.90 5.71 -81.00
CA LEU A 45 16.78 6.54 -80.17
C LEU A 45 15.97 7.39 -79.19
N ALA A 46 14.84 7.96 -79.62
CA ALA A 46 13.94 8.73 -78.76
C ALA A 46 13.33 7.85 -77.66
N ASP A 47 12.83 6.66 -78.00
CA ASP A 47 12.29 5.68 -77.04
C ASP A 47 13.36 5.23 -76.05
N ALA A 48 14.58 4.94 -76.52
CA ALA A 48 15.70 4.56 -75.65
C ALA A 48 16.09 5.71 -74.70
N ALA A 49 16.11 6.95 -75.19
CA ALA A 49 16.38 8.12 -74.37
C ALA A 49 15.28 8.35 -73.33
N GLN A 50 14.00 8.19 -73.71
CA GLN A 50 12.87 8.31 -72.80
C GLN A 50 12.86 7.20 -71.74
N ALA A 51 13.13 5.95 -72.13
CA ALA A 51 13.24 4.83 -71.21
C ALA A 51 14.40 5.03 -70.21
N LYS A 52 15.55 5.54 -70.69
CA LYS A 52 16.68 5.88 -69.82
C LYS A 52 16.31 6.99 -68.83
N ALA A 53 15.70 8.08 -69.30
CA ALA A 53 15.26 9.17 -68.43
C ALA A 53 14.22 8.72 -67.40
N ALA A 54 13.28 7.85 -67.79
CA ALA A 54 12.29 7.27 -66.89
C ALA A 54 12.95 6.36 -65.82
N ALA A 55 13.93 5.54 -66.22
CA ALA A 55 14.68 4.69 -65.31
C ALA A 55 15.50 5.52 -64.30
N GLU A 56 16.18 6.57 -64.76
CA GLU A 56 16.94 7.50 -63.89
C GLU A 56 16.00 8.23 -62.92
N ALA A 57 14.85 8.71 -63.38
CA ALA A 57 13.84 9.34 -62.53
C ALA A 57 13.27 8.37 -61.48
N GLN A 58 12.99 7.13 -61.86
CA GLN A 58 12.51 6.10 -60.94
C GLN A 58 13.59 5.73 -59.91
N GLN A 59 14.85 5.63 -60.33
CA GLN A 59 15.96 5.37 -59.43
C GLN A 59 16.15 6.51 -58.42
N ALA A 60 16.09 7.78 -58.87
CA ALA A 60 16.14 8.93 -57.98
C ALA A 60 14.97 8.96 -56.99
N ALA A 61 13.76 8.62 -57.44
CA ALA A 61 12.59 8.53 -56.58
C ALA A 61 12.71 7.41 -55.53
N LEU A 62 13.28 6.26 -55.89
CA LEU A 62 13.55 5.18 -54.94
C LEU A 62 14.58 5.59 -53.89
N PHE A 63 15.71 6.20 -54.30
CA PHE A 63 16.70 6.72 -53.36
C PHE A 63 16.10 7.74 -52.38
N ALA A 64 15.31 8.69 -52.88
CA ALA A 64 14.66 9.68 -52.03
C ALA A 64 13.67 9.04 -51.04
N ARG A 65 12.94 8.01 -51.45
CA ARG A 65 12.04 7.25 -50.55
C ARG A 65 12.81 6.46 -49.51
N ASP A 66 13.89 5.80 -49.89
CA ASP A 66 14.72 5.02 -48.98
C ASP A 66 15.36 5.92 -47.92
N GLU A 67 15.82 7.11 -48.31
CA GLU A 67 16.36 8.11 -47.38
C GLU A 67 15.27 8.63 -46.43
N ALA A 68 14.08 8.94 -46.94
CA ALA A 68 12.95 9.36 -46.11
C ALA A 68 12.52 8.25 -45.12
N PHE A 69 12.49 6.99 -45.56
CA PHE A 69 12.21 5.86 -44.68
C PHE A 69 13.28 5.65 -43.61
N ALA A 70 14.56 5.82 -43.96
CA ALA A 70 15.65 5.74 -43.00
C ALA A 70 15.56 6.85 -41.93
N GLN A 71 15.27 8.08 -42.34
CA GLN A 71 15.07 9.21 -41.42
C GLN A 71 13.87 8.99 -40.50
N GLU A 72 12.74 8.54 -41.04
CA GLU A 72 11.54 8.26 -40.25
C GLU A 72 11.75 7.09 -39.28
N ALA A 73 12.47 6.05 -39.72
CA ALA A 73 12.83 4.93 -38.84
C ALA A 73 13.73 5.37 -37.68
N GLU A 74 14.71 6.23 -37.93
CA GLU A 74 15.56 6.80 -36.88
C GLU A 74 14.76 7.71 -35.92
N ARG A 75 13.85 8.53 -36.45
CA ARG A 75 12.94 9.36 -35.64
C ARG A 75 12.09 8.49 -34.71
N LEU A 76 11.44 7.47 -35.26
CA LEU A 76 10.60 6.55 -34.48
C LEU A 76 11.42 5.79 -33.44
N ARG A 77 12.64 5.33 -33.78
CA ARG A 77 13.54 4.69 -32.81
C ARG A 77 13.94 5.64 -31.69
N ALA A 78 14.21 6.90 -32.00
CA ALA A 78 14.54 7.91 -31.00
C ALA A 78 13.35 8.19 -30.07
N GLU A 79 12.13 8.30 -30.62
CA GLU A 79 10.90 8.48 -29.84
C GLU A 79 10.62 7.29 -28.92
N VAL A 80 10.75 6.06 -29.43
CA VAL A 80 10.59 4.84 -28.62
C VAL A 80 11.62 4.77 -27.50
N ARG A 81 12.90 5.12 -27.78
CA ARG A 81 13.95 5.16 -26.75
C ARG A 81 13.66 6.22 -25.69
N ALA A 82 13.24 7.42 -26.11
CA ALA A 82 12.90 8.50 -25.19
C ALA A 82 11.69 8.14 -24.31
N GLY A 83 10.65 7.54 -24.90
CA GLY A 83 9.49 7.03 -24.18
C GLY A 83 9.85 5.93 -23.20
N ALA A 84 10.66 4.95 -23.62
CA ALA A 84 11.14 3.88 -22.75
C ALA A 84 11.96 4.41 -21.56
N GLU A 85 12.82 5.41 -21.78
CA GLU A 85 13.61 6.02 -20.71
C GLU A 85 12.72 6.82 -19.74
N ALA A 86 11.75 7.58 -20.26
CA ALA A 86 10.78 8.29 -19.42
C ALA A 86 9.93 7.33 -18.57
N ASP A 87 9.49 6.23 -19.17
CA ASP A 87 8.75 5.17 -18.48
C ASP A 87 9.62 4.48 -17.44
N ARG A 88 10.89 4.20 -17.75
CA ARG A 88 11.86 3.63 -16.82
C ARG A 88 12.04 4.53 -15.60
N VAL A 89 12.27 5.82 -15.80
CA VAL A 89 12.41 6.81 -14.72
C VAL A 89 11.13 6.85 -13.88
N ARG A 90 9.96 6.97 -14.51
CA ARG A 90 8.67 7.00 -13.81
C ARG A 90 8.42 5.75 -12.98
N LEU A 91 8.71 4.57 -13.51
CA LEU A 91 8.54 3.30 -12.80
C LEU A 91 9.51 3.17 -11.62
N VAL A 92 10.77 3.58 -11.79
CA VAL A 92 11.76 3.57 -10.70
C VAL A 92 11.38 4.56 -9.60
N ASP A 93 10.93 5.75 -9.94
CA ASP A 93 10.52 6.75 -8.95
C ASP A 93 9.26 6.31 -8.20
N LYS A 94 8.27 5.75 -8.91
CA LYS A 94 7.10 5.14 -8.27
C LYS A 94 7.49 4.00 -7.32
N ALA A 95 8.40 3.11 -7.75
CA ALA A 95 8.88 2.02 -6.89
C ALA A 95 9.62 2.54 -5.66
N ARG A 96 10.35 3.66 -5.77
CA ARG A 96 11.01 4.31 -4.62
C ARG A 96 10.00 4.93 -3.66
N GLU A 97 8.97 5.60 -4.18
CA GLU A 97 7.89 6.16 -3.36
C GLU A 97 7.14 5.06 -2.60
N GLU A 98 6.78 3.97 -3.29
CA GLU A 98 6.13 2.80 -2.67
C GLU A 98 7.03 2.14 -1.62
N ALA A 99 8.32 1.97 -1.90
CA ALA A 99 9.28 1.43 -0.93
C ALA A 99 9.45 2.34 0.30
N ALA A 100 9.48 3.67 0.11
CA ALA A 100 9.56 4.62 1.21
C ALA A 100 8.29 4.60 2.07
N ALA A 101 7.10 4.54 1.43
CA ALA A 101 5.84 4.42 2.13
C ALA A 101 5.76 3.12 2.95
N LEU A 102 6.20 2.00 2.36
CA LEU A 102 6.26 0.71 3.04
C LEU A 102 7.23 0.74 4.23
N ALA A 103 8.39 1.40 4.09
CA ALA A 103 9.35 1.54 5.18
C ALA A 103 8.77 2.31 6.37
N VAL A 104 8.09 3.44 6.11
CA VAL A 104 7.40 4.22 7.16
C VAL A 104 6.31 3.40 7.85
N GLN A 105 5.51 2.67 7.08
CA GLN A 105 4.47 1.78 7.64
C GLN A 105 5.07 0.66 8.49
N ALA A 106 6.15 0.04 8.01
CA ALA A 106 6.85 -1.02 8.74
C ALA A 106 7.46 -0.50 10.06
N GLU A 107 8.04 0.70 10.05
CA GLU A 107 8.57 1.33 11.28
C GLU A 107 7.46 1.65 12.28
N ALA A 108 6.34 2.22 11.81
CA ALA A 108 5.18 2.50 12.65
C ALA A 108 4.60 1.21 13.26
N ALA A 109 4.46 0.16 12.46
CA ALA A 109 3.99 -1.15 12.91
C ALA A 109 4.96 -1.77 13.93
N ALA A 110 6.27 -1.71 13.68
CA ALA A 110 7.28 -2.21 14.61
C ALA A 110 7.28 -1.45 15.94
N LYS A 111 7.08 -0.13 15.92
CA LYS A 111 6.97 0.69 17.13
C LYS A 111 5.71 0.34 17.92
N ALA A 112 4.56 0.18 17.25
CA ALA A 112 3.31 -0.22 17.88
C ALA A 112 3.40 -1.62 18.50
N GLU A 113 4.03 -2.57 17.79
CA GLU A 113 4.25 -3.93 18.29
C GLU A 113 5.17 -3.93 19.52
N ARG A 114 6.28 -3.18 19.50
CA ARG A 114 7.16 -3.04 20.68
C ARG A 114 6.43 -2.45 21.88
N ALA A 115 5.63 -1.40 21.66
CA ALA A 115 4.83 -0.80 22.73
C ALA A 115 3.81 -1.80 23.30
N ARG A 116 3.15 -2.59 22.45
CA ARG A 116 2.24 -3.65 22.89
C ARG A 116 2.96 -4.71 23.72
N GLN A 117 4.11 -5.20 23.24
CA GLN A 117 4.91 -6.20 23.95
C GLN A 117 5.38 -5.68 25.30
N GLN A 118 5.81 -4.42 25.36
CA GLN A 118 6.21 -3.78 26.62
C GLN A 118 5.05 -3.75 27.63
N ARG A 119 3.84 -3.40 27.20
CA ARG A 119 2.66 -3.41 28.09
C ARG A 119 2.31 -4.80 28.60
N VAL A 120 2.40 -5.82 27.74
CA VAL A 120 2.17 -7.21 28.16
C VAL A 120 3.19 -7.62 29.23
N LEU A 121 4.47 -7.28 29.03
CA LEU A 121 5.51 -7.57 30.02
C LEU A 121 5.30 -6.80 31.34
N GLU A 122 4.85 -5.55 31.27
CA GLU A 122 4.53 -4.75 32.46
C GLU A 122 3.33 -5.32 33.24
N ASP A 123 2.28 -5.77 32.57
CA ASP A 123 1.13 -6.43 33.21
C ASP A 123 1.55 -7.76 33.85
N GLU A 124 2.31 -8.59 33.12
CA GLU A 124 2.84 -9.85 33.65
C GLU A 124 3.75 -9.61 34.87
N ALA A 125 4.60 -8.59 34.82
CA ALA A 125 5.46 -8.20 35.95
C ALA A 125 4.65 -7.68 37.14
N ALA A 126 3.61 -6.88 36.91
CA ALA A 126 2.73 -6.37 37.94
C ALA A 126 1.98 -7.52 38.64
N VAL A 127 1.40 -8.43 37.88
CA VAL A 127 0.72 -9.64 38.40
C VAL A 127 1.70 -10.50 39.21
N LEU A 128 2.92 -10.70 38.71
CA LEU A 128 3.95 -11.46 39.43
C LEU A 128 4.35 -10.75 40.74
N ALA A 129 4.55 -9.44 40.71
CA ALA A 129 4.88 -8.64 41.89
C ALA A 129 3.77 -8.70 42.94
N ALA A 130 2.51 -8.56 42.54
CA ALA A 130 1.36 -8.68 43.43
C ALA A 130 1.23 -10.10 44.02
N ALA A 131 1.48 -11.14 43.22
CA ALA A 131 1.50 -12.52 43.72
C ALA A 131 2.62 -12.76 44.74
N MET A 132 3.82 -12.23 44.51
CA MET A 132 4.94 -12.29 45.46
C MET A 132 4.63 -11.51 46.74
N ALA A 133 4.12 -10.29 46.61
CA ALA A 133 3.71 -9.46 47.74
C ALA A 133 2.64 -10.18 48.58
N GLY A 134 1.60 -10.70 47.93
CA GLY A 134 0.54 -11.44 48.62
C GLY A 134 1.06 -12.68 49.34
N LYS A 135 2.01 -13.42 48.74
CA LYS A 135 2.64 -14.58 49.40
C LYS A 135 3.51 -14.17 50.59
N LEU A 136 4.24 -13.05 50.52
CA LEU A 136 5.04 -12.55 51.63
C LEU A 136 4.15 -12.03 52.76
N LEU A 137 3.13 -11.26 52.44
CA LEU A 137 2.15 -10.73 53.39
C LEU A 137 1.37 -11.84 54.08
N GLY A 138 1.04 -12.93 53.38
CA GLY A 138 0.37 -14.09 53.95
C GLY A 138 1.23 -14.89 54.95
N ARG A 139 2.52 -14.57 55.10
CA ARG A 139 3.38 -15.16 56.15
C ARG A 139 3.25 -14.43 57.49
N LEU A 140 2.62 -13.25 57.52
CA LEU A 140 2.37 -12.52 58.77
C LEU A 140 1.24 -13.22 59.55
N PRO A 141 1.34 -13.29 60.88
CA PRO A 141 0.25 -13.81 61.71
C PRO A 141 -1.03 -12.99 61.51
N ALA A 142 -2.18 -13.63 61.29
CA ALA A 142 -3.42 -12.88 61.10
C ALA A 142 -3.88 -12.16 62.38
N ASP A 143 -3.50 -12.67 63.55
CA ASP A 143 -3.83 -12.06 64.85
C ASP A 143 -3.22 -10.66 64.99
N SER A 144 -2.06 -10.41 64.38
CA SER A 144 -1.40 -9.10 64.44
C SER A 144 -1.88 -8.11 63.37
N THR A 145 -2.66 -8.55 62.39
CA THR A 145 -3.09 -7.74 61.24
C THR A 145 -4.59 -7.50 61.21
N THR A 146 -5.40 -8.47 61.64
CA THR A 146 -6.88 -8.39 61.60
C THR A 146 -7.42 -7.28 62.49
N ARG A 147 -6.85 -7.10 63.70
CA ARG A 147 -7.29 -6.05 64.64
C ARG A 147 -7.01 -4.63 64.10
N PRO A 148 -5.77 -4.27 63.68
CA PRO A 148 -5.51 -2.97 63.07
C PRO A 148 -6.36 -2.70 61.81
N MET A 149 -6.61 -3.72 60.98
CA MET A 149 -7.47 -3.59 59.80
C MET A 149 -8.94 -3.37 60.20
N PHE A 150 -9.43 -4.04 61.23
CA PHE A 150 -10.76 -3.77 61.77
C PHE A 150 -10.89 -2.33 62.29
N ASP A 151 -9.93 -1.86 63.09
CA ASP A 151 -9.93 -0.51 63.65
C ASP A 151 -9.94 0.55 62.52
N THR A 152 -9.11 0.34 61.49
CA THR A 152 -9.07 1.22 60.31
C THR A 152 -10.38 1.20 59.52
N LEU A 153 -11.02 0.03 59.37
CA LEU A 153 -12.33 -0.09 58.73
C LEU A 153 -13.39 0.66 59.55
N LEU A 154 -13.35 0.55 60.88
CA LEU A 154 -14.29 1.20 61.76
C LEU A 154 -14.18 2.73 61.68
N ASP A 155 -12.97 3.26 61.65
CA ASP A 155 -12.73 4.69 61.47
C ASP A 155 -13.19 5.18 60.08
N ARG A 156 -12.96 4.36 59.04
CA ARG A 156 -13.52 4.64 57.70
C ARG A 156 -15.05 4.70 57.75
N LEU A 157 -15.71 3.73 58.39
CA LEU A 157 -17.17 3.72 58.54
C LEU A 157 -17.68 4.94 59.31
N ARG A 158 -16.98 5.37 60.37
CA ARG A 158 -17.34 6.57 61.14
C ARG A 158 -17.22 7.85 60.32
N SER A 159 -16.24 7.93 59.43
CA SER A 159 -16.05 9.08 58.55
C SER A 159 -17.08 9.18 57.41
N LEU A 160 -17.83 8.12 57.11
CA LEU A 160 -18.85 8.15 56.05
C LEU A 160 -20.04 9.03 56.44
N PRO A 161 -20.69 9.72 55.48
CA PRO A 161 -21.95 10.44 55.72
C PRO A 161 -23.04 9.54 56.31
N GLU A 162 -23.95 10.13 57.10
CA GLU A 162 -25.02 9.37 57.77
C GLU A 162 -25.92 8.63 56.78
N GLU A 163 -26.19 9.22 55.61
CA GLU A 163 -26.97 8.60 54.56
C GLU A 163 -26.33 7.30 54.05
N ASP A 164 -25.01 7.31 53.85
CA ASP A 164 -24.27 6.13 53.36
C ASP A 164 -24.14 5.06 54.44
N ARG A 165 -23.98 5.46 55.72
CA ARG A 165 -24.01 4.54 56.86
C ARG A 165 -25.37 3.83 56.97
N ARG A 166 -26.49 4.56 56.79
CA ARG A 166 -27.83 3.95 56.78
C ARG A 166 -28.02 3.00 55.61
N LYS A 167 -27.55 3.37 54.40
CA LYS A 167 -27.59 2.47 53.23
C LYS A 167 -26.77 1.19 53.45
N LEU A 168 -25.61 1.28 54.09
CA LEU A 168 -24.79 0.11 54.43
C LEU A 168 -25.47 -0.82 55.45
N ALA A 169 -26.20 -0.25 56.41
CA ALA A 169 -26.95 -1.02 57.41
C ALA A 169 -28.28 -1.60 56.88
N GLN A 170 -28.71 -1.23 55.66
CA GLN A 170 -29.90 -1.78 55.01
C GLN A 170 -29.60 -3.17 54.44
N GLY A 171 -29.72 -4.18 55.31
CA GLY A 171 -29.61 -5.59 54.92
C GLY A 171 -28.82 -6.41 55.93
N GLU A 172 -28.65 -7.70 55.61
CA GLU A 172 -27.75 -8.59 56.34
C GLU A 172 -26.36 -8.52 55.69
N LEU A 173 -25.35 -8.22 56.51
CA LEU A 173 -23.94 -8.24 56.11
C LEU A 173 -23.25 -9.43 56.76
N GLN A 174 -22.35 -10.06 56.04
CA GLN A 174 -21.45 -11.09 56.56
C GLN A 174 -20.07 -10.47 56.79
N ALA A 175 -19.51 -10.70 57.98
CA ALA A 175 -18.13 -10.33 58.25
C ALA A 175 -17.21 -11.40 57.67
N VAL A 176 -16.22 -11.00 56.87
CA VAL A 176 -15.27 -11.92 56.25
C VAL A 176 -13.87 -11.62 56.78
N THR A 177 -13.20 -12.64 57.30
CA THR A 177 -11.86 -12.54 57.89
C THR A 177 -10.93 -13.61 57.30
N PRO A 178 -9.60 -13.39 57.29
CA PRO A 178 -8.63 -14.34 56.76
C PRO A 178 -8.51 -15.63 57.60
N GLN A 179 -8.84 -15.55 58.90
CA GLN A 179 -8.75 -16.65 59.86
C GLN A 179 -9.94 -16.63 60.84
N PRO A 180 -10.23 -17.76 61.51
CA PRO A 180 -11.23 -17.80 62.58
C PRO A 180 -10.87 -16.85 63.71
N LEU A 181 -11.85 -16.07 64.17
CA LEU A 181 -11.68 -15.16 65.31
C LEU A 181 -12.01 -15.87 66.63
N SER A 182 -11.35 -15.47 67.71
CA SER A 182 -11.72 -15.89 69.07
C SER A 182 -13.12 -15.38 69.43
N GLU A 183 -13.82 -16.07 70.34
CA GLU A 183 -15.16 -15.63 70.80
C GLU A 183 -15.12 -14.24 71.44
N GLU A 184 -14.03 -13.90 72.13
CA GLU A 184 -13.80 -12.56 72.70
C GLU A 184 -13.68 -11.49 71.61
N ASP A 185 -12.90 -11.75 70.56
CA ASP A 185 -12.74 -10.82 69.45
C ASP A 185 -14.03 -10.67 68.64
N GLN A 186 -14.77 -11.77 68.42
CA GLN A 186 -16.08 -11.73 67.76
C GLN A 186 -17.05 -10.84 68.54
N ALA A 187 -17.19 -11.05 69.85
CA ALA A 187 -18.05 -10.24 70.70
C ALA A 187 -17.64 -8.76 70.69
N ARG A 188 -16.33 -8.48 70.75
CA ARG A 188 -15.80 -7.11 70.68
C ARG A 188 -16.09 -6.44 69.34
N TYR A 189 -15.86 -7.12 68.21
CA TYR A 189 -16.10 -6.53 66.90
C TYR A 189 -17.58 -6.32 66.61
N VAL A 190 -18.45 -7.25 67.03
CA VAL A 190 -19.91 -7.08 66.93
C VAL A 190 -20.37 -5.87 67.74
N ALA A 191 -19.88 -5.69 68.97
CA ALA A 191 -20.21 -4.53 69.79
C ALA A 191 -19.76 -3.20 69.14
N SER A 192 -18.51 -3.12 68.69
CA SER A 192 -17.97 -1.93 68.02
C SER A 192 -18.70 -1.58 66.72
N LEU A 193 -19.11 -2.60 65.95
CA LEU A 193 -19.90 -2.41 64.74
C LEU A 193 -21.32 -1.92 65.06
N ALA A 194 -21.97 -2.48 66.09
CA ALA A 194 -23.30 -2.04 66.52
C ALA A 194 -23.31 -0.60 67.05
N GLU A 195 -22.23 -0.15 67.72
CA GLU A 195 -22.09 1.25 68.13
C GLU A 195 -21.97 2.20 66.93
N THR A 196 -21.27 1.79 65.88
CA THR A 196 -21.03 2.62 64.70
C THR A 196 -22.18 2.56 63.70
N LEU A 197 -22.86 1.42 63.61
CA LEU A 197 -23.98 1.12 62.71
C LEU A 197 -25.11 0.44 63.50
N PRO A 198 -25.98 1.20 64.18
CA PRO A 198 -27.00 0.64 65.09
C PRO A 198 -28.05 -0.25 64.43
N GLU A 199 -28.29 -0.07 63.12
CA GLU A 199 -29.29 -0.82 62.35
C GLU A 199 -28.68 -2.06 61.65
N LEU A 200 -27.37 -2.31 61.83
CA LEU A 200 -26.66 -3.39 61.15
C LEU A 200 -27.10 -4.76 61.65
N ARG A 201 -27.36 -5.68 60.71
CA ARG A 201 -27.56 -7.11 60.99
C ARG A 201 -26.38 -7.90 60.45
N LEU A 202 -25.68 -8.62 61.34
CA LEU A 202 -24.54 -9.46 60.98
C LEU A 202 -24.94 -10.93 60.85
N ASP A 203 -24.77 -11.52 59.67
CA ASP A 203 -24.91 -12.95 59.37
C ASP A 203 -23.60 -13.70 59.63
N GLY A 204 -23.13 -13.60 60.87
CA GLY A 204 -21.94 -14.29 61.38
C GLY A 204 -20.62 -13.91 60.71
N PHE A 205 -19.60 -14.72 60.97
CA PHE A 205 -18.25 -14.59 60.44
C PHE A 205 -17.94 -15.72 59.45
N ARG A 206 -17.41 -15.35 58.28
CA ARG A 206 -16.90 -16.28 57.27
C ARG A 206 -15.39 -16.16 57.18
N VAL A 207 -14.71 -17.30 57.04
CA VAL A 207 -13.26 -17.35 56.88
C VAL A 207 -12.90 -17.49 55.40
N GLU A 208 -12.13 -16.54 54.87
CA GLU A 208 -11.57 -16.56 53.52
C GLU A 208 -10.06 -16.27 53.55
N PRO A 209 -9.19 -17.30 53.49
CA PRO A 209 -7.74 -17.13 53.55
C PRO A 209 -7.16 -16.22 52.45
N ASP A 210 -7.84 -16.09 51.32
CA ASP A 210 -7.41 -15.29 50.17
C ASP A 210 -7.42 -13.78 50.43
N LEU A 211 -8.01 -13.33 51.55
CA LEU A 211 -7.94 -11.94 52.01
C LEU A 211 -6.54 -11.52 52.47
N ILE A 212 -5.66 -12.49 52.77
CA ILE A 212 -4.29 -12.30 53.29
C ILE A 212 -4.29 -11.71 54.71
N ALA A 213 -4.72 -10.45 54.83
CA ALA A 213 -5.05 -9.80 56.08
C ALA A 213 -6.18 -8.81 55.82
N GLY A 214 -7.10 -8.70 56.77
CA GLY A 214 -8.17 -7.73 56.63
C GLY A 214 -9.45 -8.09 57.36
N PHE A 215 -10.40 -7.17 57.23
CA PHE A 215 -11.77 -7.34 57.66
C PHE A 215 -12.67 -6.77 56.56
N GLU A 216 -13.61 -7.56 56.08
CA GLU A 216 -14.57 -7.10 55.08
C GLU A 216 -16.00 -7.29 55.58
N LEU A 217 -16.88 -6.38 55.18
CA LEU A 217 -18.32 -6.51 55.37
C LEU A 217 -18.96 -6.68 53.98
N ARG A 218 -19.57 -7.85 53.75
CA ARG A 218 -20.19 -8.19 52.47
C ARG A 218 -21.68 -8.47 52.64
N GLY A 219 -22.53 -7.78 51.90
CA GLY A 219 -23.97 -8.04 51.84
C GLY A 219 -24.50 -7.92 50.41
N GLY A 220 -25.81 -8.14 50.23
CA GLY A 220 -26.42 -8.17 48.90
C GLY A 220 -26.30 -6.87 48.09
N HIS A 221 -26.25 -5.72 48.77
CA HIS A 221 -26.15 -4.40 48.13
C HIS A 221 -25.03 -3.52 48.71
N ALA A 222 -24.24 -4.05 49.63
CA ALA A 222 -23.23 -3.29 50.38
C ALA A 222 -21.93 -4.10 50.48
N LEU A 223 -20.81 -3.46 50.15
CA LEU A 223 -19.50 -4.09 50.20
C LEU A 223 -18.48 -3.08 50.71
N VAL A 224 -17.94 -3.32 51.90
CA VAL A 224 -16.88 -2.53 52.50
C VAL A 224 -15.67 -3.42 52.66
N ARG A 225 -14.63 -3.13 51.88
CA ARG A 225 -13.38 -3.89 51.89
C ARG A 225 -12.31 -3.10 52.63
N ASN A 226 -11.67 -3.77 53.58
CA ASN A 226 -10.39 -3.33 54.12
C ASN A 226 -9.50 -4.56 54.27
N SER A 227 -8.89 -4.96 53.16
CA SER A 227 -8.03 -6.13 53.09
C SER A 227 -6.85 -5.86 52.18
N TRP A 228 -5.70 -6.49 52.48
CA TRP A 228 -4.53 -6.39 51.61
C TRP A 228 -4.77 -7.01 50.24
N ARG A 229 -5.70 -7.98 50.13
CA ARG A 229 -6.16 -8.46 48.82
C ARG A 229 -6.79 -7.33 48.01
N ALA A 230 -7.73 -6.60 48.59
CA ALA A 230 -8.38 -5.49 47.92
C ALA A 230 -7.37 -4.39 47.53
N ASP A 231 -6.43 -4.05 48.42
CA ASP A 231 -5.40 -3.06 48.13
C ASP A 231 -4.47 -3.51 46.98
N LEU A 232 -4.08 -4.78 46.93
CA LEU A 232 -3.27 -5.33 45.83
C LEU A 232 -4.04 -5.33 44.50
N ASP A 233 -5.33 -5.67 44.52
CA ASP A 233 -6.18 -5.66 43.34
C ASP A 233 -6.38 -4.22 42.81
N ASP A 234 -6.56 -3.24 43.71
CA ASP A 234 -6.68 -1.82 43.36
C ASP A 234 -5.37 -1.28 42.78
N LEU A 235 -4.21 -1.64 43.37
CA LEU A 235 -2.89 -1.28 42.84
C LEU A 235 -2.64 -1.87 41.45
N LEU A 236 -3.02 -3.13 41.23
CA LEU A 236 -2.96 -3.75 39.89
C LEU A 236 -3.87 -3.01 38.89
N GLY A 237 -5.06 -2.60 39.33
CA GLY A 237 -5.99 -1.79 38.52
C GLY A 237 -5.37 -0.45 38.10
N HIS A 238 -4.71 0.24 39.03
CA HIS A 238 -4.03 1.51 38.75
C HIS A 238 -2.86 1.35 37.78
N VAL A 239 -2.01 0.33 37.96
CA VAL A 239 -0.89 0.06 37.05
C VAL A 239 -1.38 -0.22 35.62
N ARG A 240 -2.50 -0.95 35.48
CA ARG A 240 -3.13 -1.19 34.17
C ARG A 240 -3.67 0.09 33.53
N GLN A 241 -4.31 0.96 34.31
CA GLN A 241 -4.82 2.25 33.81
C GLN A 241 -3.69 3.20 33.41
N GLU A 242 -2.60 3.27 34.19
CA GLU A 242 -1.42 4.07 33.82
C GLU A 242 -0.75 3.55 32.54
N ALA A 243 -0.64 2.22 32.39
CA ALA A 243 -0.12 1.62 31.16
C ALA A 243 -1.02 1.88 29.93
N ASP A 244 -2.33 1.99 30.13
CA ASP A 244 -3.28 2.35 29.08
C ASP A 244 -3.21 3.82 28.69
N HIS A 245 -3.03 4.72 29.67
CA HIS A 245 -2.87 6.16 29.44
C HIS A 245 -1.50 6.55 28.87
N ALA A 246 -0.45 5.80 29.18
CA ALA A 246 0.92 6.10 28.73
C ALA A 246 1.19 5.72 27.26
N GLY A 247 0.26 5.05 26.57
CA GLY A 247 0.44 4.75 25.15
C GLY A 247 -0.79 4.96 24.26
N GLY A 248 -1.72 5.82 24.67
CA GLY A 248 -2.58 6.56 23.74
C GLY A 248 -1.85 7.78 23.20
#